data_AF-A0AAU6GUI7-F1
#
_entry.id   AF-A0AAU6GUI7-F1
#
_cell.length_a   1.000
_cell.length_b   1.000
_cell.length_c   1.000
_cell.angle_alpha   90.00
_cell.angle_beta   90.00
_cell.angle_gamma   90.00
#
_symmetry.space_group_name_H-M   'P 1'
#
loop_
_entity.id
_entity.type
_entity.pdbx_description
1 polymer ?
#
loop_
_entity_poly.entity_id
_entity_poly.type
_entity_poly.pdbx_seq_one_letter_code
_entity_poly.pdbx_strand_id
1 'polypeptide(L)'
;MTTQTIGTAQDTRSIQLADGDGWLTVCDRSLLTPGRGVAALLPDGRQVALFVDRAGRAYAIDNRDPFTGAYVLSRGLVGSVGGRPFVASPLLKQRFDLETGACLDDDDVTVPVFTVRAE
;
A
#
# COMPACT_ATOMS: atom_id res chain seq x y z
N MET A 1 41.40 5.02 1.12
CA MET A 1 40.02 5.29 1.54
C MET A 1 39.12 4.62 0.51
N THR A 2 38.69 3.39 0.78
CA THR A 2 38.02 2.54 -0.21
C THR A 2 36.52 2.74 -0.10
N THR A 3 35.93 3.39 -1.10
CA THR A 3 34.47 3.53 -1.21
C THR A 3 33.88 2.17 -1.51
N GLN A 4 33.25 1.54 -0.51
CA GLN A 4 32.45 0.34 -0.73
C GLN A 4 31.07 0.76 -1.23
N THR A 5 30.76 0.43 -2.49
CA THR A 5 29.41 0.48 -3.02
C THR A 5 28.61 -0.61 -2.33
N ILE A 6 27.61 -0.20 -1.52
CA ILE A 6 26.64 -1.12 -0.92
C ILE A 6 25.76 -1.64 -2.08
N GLY A 7 26.03 -2.85 -2.55
CA GLY A 7 25.11 -3.56 -3.43
C GLY A 7 23.86 -3.92 -2.65
N THR A 8 22.73 -3.29 -2.97
CA THR A 8 21.42 -3.74 -2.52
C THR A 8 21.19 -5.14 -3.09
N ALA A 9 21.21 -6.16 -2.23
CA ALA A 9 20.65 -7.45 -2.58
C ALA A 9 19.20 -7.21 -3.03
N GLN A 10 18.92 -7.49 -4.31
CA GLN A 10 17.57 -7.38 -4.83
C GLN A 10 16.73 -8.46 -4.15
N ASP A 11 15.76 -8.04 -3.33
CA ASP A 11 14.72 -8.91 -2.82
C ASP A 11 13.79 -9.23 -4.01
N THR A 12 14.09 -10.30 -4.75
CA THR A 12 13.37 -10.76 -5.97
C THR A 12 11.99 -11.33 -5.67
N ARG A 13 11.39 -10.95 -4.54
CA ARG A 13 10.08 -11.41 -4.15
C ARG A 13 9.02 -10.66 -4.94
N SER A 14 8.06 -11.37 -5.47
CA SER A 14 6.86 -10.81 -6.08
C SER A 14 5.84 -10.39 -5.01
N ILE A 15 5.23 -9.23 -5.20
CA ILE A 15 4.04 -8.81 -4.46
C ILE A 15 2.82 -9.38 -5.17
N GLN A 16 2.01 -10.13 -4.43
CA GLN A 16 0.81 -10.75 -4.95
C GLN A 16 -0.41 -10.34 -4.12
N LEU A 17 -1.56 -10.20 -4.79
CA LEU A 17 -2.86 -9.98 -4.16
C LEU A 17 -3.76 -11.19 -4.33
N ALA A 18 -4.60 -11.47 -3.35
CA ALA A 18 -5.62 -12.50 -3.49
C ALA A 18 -6.63 -12.11 -4.58
N ASP A 19 -6.93 -13.04 -5.48
CA ASP A 19 -7.86 -12.88 -6.58
C ASP A 19 -8.67 -14.16 -6.77
N GLY A 20 -9.92 -14.16 -6.30
CA GLY A 20 -10.75 -15.36 -6.22
C GLY A 20 -10.10 -16.46 -5.35
N ASP A 21 -9.93 -17.65 -5.93
CA ASP A 21 -9.27 -18.79 -5.29
C ASP A 21 -7.73 -18.80 -5.50
N GLY A 22 -7.17 -17.73 -6.09
CA GLY A 22 -5.77 -17.65 -6.48
C GLY A 22 -5.05 -16.39 -6.03
N TRP A 23 -3.87 -16.19 -6.62
CA TRP A 23 -3.02 -15.03 -6.38
C TRP A 23 -2.62 -14.38 -7.69
N LEU A 24 -2.73 -13.06 -7.73
CA LEU A 24 -2.32 -12.23 -8.85
C LEU A 24 -0.99 -11.54 -8.51
N THR A 25 0.04 -11.81 -9.30
CA THR A 25 1.30 -11.05 -9.24
C THR A 25 1.10 -9.63 -9.74
N VAL A 26 1.40 -8.65 -8.90
CA VAL A 26 1.20 -7.22 -9.21
C VAL A 26 2.51 -6.54 -9.60
N CYS A 27 3.56 -6.72 -8.81
CA CYS A 27 4.87 -6.10 -9.06
C CYS A 27 5.99 -6.84 -8.34
N ASP A 28 7.24 -6.53 -8.68
CA ASP A 28 8.40 -6.95 -7.89
C ASP A 28 8.51 -6.10 -6.62
N ARG A 29 8.88 -6.73 -5.49
CA ARG A 29 9.06 -6.10 -4.19
C ARG A 29 10.05 -4.93 -4.23
N SER A 30 11.08 -5.00 -5.06
CA SER A 30 12.08 -3.93 -5.21
C SER A 30 11.50 -2.62 -5.75
N LEU A 31 10.30 -2.65 -6.35
CA LEU A 31 9.58 -1.44 -6.78
C LEU A 31 8.90 -0.72 -5.61
N LEU A 32 8.77 -1.36 -4.45
CA LEU A 32 8.17 -0.76 -3.26
C LEU A 32 9.24 -0.18 -2.34
N THR A 33 9.26 1.15 -2.23
CA THR A 33 10.08 1.84 -1.23
C THR A 33 9.29 1.99 0.07
N PRO A 34 9.84 1.63 1.25
CA PRO A 34 9.15 1.78 2.52
C PRO A 34 8.55 3.17 2.75
N GLY A 35 7.26 3.23 3.07
CA GLY A 35 6.51 4.46 3.31
C GLY A 35 6.10 5.25 2.06
N ARG A 36 6.42 4.77 0.84
CA ARG A 36 5.92 5.33 -0.42
C ARG A 36 4.91 4.37 -1.03
N GLY A 37 3.71 4.87 -1.29
CA GLY A 37 2.70 4.08 -1.96
C GLY A 37 2.95 3.99 -3.47
N VAL A 38 2.48 2.90 -4.07
CA VAL A 38 2.48 2.66 -5.52
C VAL A 38 1.07 2.29 -5.95
N ALA A 39 0.56 2.93 -6.98
CA ALA A 39 -0.70 2.53 -7.60
C ALA A 39 -0.46 1.36 -8.56
N ALA A 40 -1.33 0.36 -8.52
CA ALA A 40 -1.36 -0.70 -9.52
C ALA A 40 -2.78 -0.87 -10.08
N LEU A 41 -2.87 -1.23 -11.36
CA LEU A 41 -4.13 -1.50 -12.05
C LEU A 41 -4.35 -3.02 -12.08
N LEU A 42 -5.49 -3.47 -11.58
CA LEU A 42 -5.89 -4.88 -11.62
C LEU A 42 -6.60 -5.21 -12.95
N PRO A 43 -6.67 -6.49 -13.35
CA PRO A 43 -7.30 -6.92 -14.60
C PRO A 43 -8.78 -6.51 -14.73
N ASP A 44 -9.49 -6.39 -13.62
CA ASP A 44 -10.90 -5.96 -13.57
C ASP A 44 -11.10 -4.43 -13.62
N GLY A 45 -10.00 -3.67 -13.78
CA GLY A 45 -10.00 -2.22 -13.87
C GLY A 45 -9.96 -1.49 -12.53
N ARG A 46 -10.03 -2.20 -11.39
CA ARG A 46 -9.83 -1.58 -10.07
C ARG A 46 -8.38 -1.14 -9.90
N GLN A 47 -8.17 -0.08 -9.13
CA GLN A 47 -6.84 0.39 -8.77
C GLN A 47 -6.59 0.16 -7.28
N VAL A 48 -5.40 -0.35 -6.97
CA VAL A 48 -4.94 -0.58 -5.60
C VAL A 48 -3.77 0.32 -5.26
N ALA A 49 -3.72 0.78 -4.02
CA ALA A 49 -2.58 1.45 -3.43
C ALA A 49 -1.78 0.42 -2.60
N LEU A 50 -0.60 0.08 -3.08
CA LEU A 50 0.35 -0.81 -2.42
C LEU A 50 1.31 0.00 -1.55
N PHE A 51 1.58 -0.50 -0.35
CA PHE A 51 2.56 0.06 0.57
C PHE A 51 3.44 -1.06 1.14
N VAL A 52 4.65 -0.69 1.54
CA VAL A 52 5.48 -1.54 2.40
C VAL A 52 5.99 -0.71 3.57
N ASP A 53 6.09 -1.32 4.75
CA ASP A 53 6.72 -0.69 5.90
C ASP A 53 8.24 -0.96 5.96
N ARG A 54 8.89 -0.43 7.02
CA ARG A 54 10.32 -0.63 7.27
C ARG A 54 10.69 -2.06 7.64
N ALA A 55 9.74 -2.85 8.15
CA ALA A 55 9.91 -4.26 8.47
C ALA A 55 9.72 -5.18 7.25
N GLY A 56 9.26 -4.62 6.12
CA GLY A 56 9.01 -5.35 4.89
C GLY A 56 7.59 -5.90 4.77
N ARG A 57 6.69 -5.59 5.72
CA ARG A 57 5.28 -5.99 5.63
C ARG A 57 4.58 -5.16 4.56
N ALA A 58 3.86 -5.83 3.67
CA ALA A 58 3.11 -5.22 2.60
C ALA A 58 1.65 -4.96 3.02
N TYR A 59 1.05 -3.92 2.44
CA TYR A 59 -0.34 -3.54 2.63
C TYR A 59 -0.94 -3.15 1.28
N ALA A 60 -2.23 -3.40 1.10
CA ALA A 60 -2.94 -3.09 -0.12
C ALA A 60 -4.37 -2.64 0.19
N ILE A 61 -4.73 -1.44 -0.25
CA ILE A 61 -6.07 -0.86 -0.12
C ILE A 61 -6.55 -0.34 -1.48
N ASP A 62 -7.83 0.00 -1.61
CA ASP A 62 -8.33 0.72 -2.79
C ASP A 62 -7.55 2.04 -2.98
N ASN A 63 -7.18 2.37 -4.21
CA ASN A 63 -6.49 3.62 -4.50
C ASN A 63 -7.46 4.82 -4.54
N ARG A 64 -8.77 4.57 -4.65
CA ARG A 64 -9.80 5.61 -4.69
C ARG A 64 -10.10 6.14 -3.29
N ASP A 65 -9.87 7.44 -3.12
CA ASP A 65 -10.31 8.17 -1.94
C ASP A 65 -11.86 8.24 -1.91
N PRO A 66 -12.53 7.77 -0.85
CA PRO A 66 -13.99 7.69 -0.80
C PRO A 66 -14.69 9.05 -0.67
N PHE A 67 -14.00 10.07 -0.14
CA PHE A 67 -14.57 11.42 0.05
C PHE A 67 -14.56 12.22 -1.24
N THR A 68 -13.50 12.09 -2.03
CA THR A 68 -13.29 12.89 -3.25
C THR A 68 -13.54 12.11 -4.54
N GLY A 69 -13.51 10.78 -4.46
CA GLY A 69 -13.59 9.89 -5.61
C GLY A 69 -12.32 9.84 -6.47
N ALA A 70 -11.25 10.52 -6.07
CA ALA A 70 -10.00 10.58 -6.80
C ALA A 70 -9.10 9.37 -6.49
N TYR A 71 -8.37 8.88 -7.49
CA TYR A 71 -7.43 7.75 -7.35
C TYR A 71 -6.06 8.23 -6.84
N VAL A 72 -5.98 8.55 -5.55
CA VAL A 72 -4.84 9.27 -4.96
C VAL A 72 -4.27 8.65 -3.69
N LEU A 73 -4.86 7.59 -3.11
CA LEU A 73 -4.42 7.10 -1.80
C LEU A 73 -2.98 6.60 -1.80
N SER A 74 -2.50 6.00 -2.89
CA SER A 74 -1.08 5.63 -3.09
C SER A 74 -0.09 6.80 -2.95
N ARG A 75 -0.55 8.04 -3.10
CA ARG A 75 0.27 9.25 -2.97
C ARG A 75 0.21 9.86 -1.57
N GLY A 76 -0.53 9.23 -0.66
CA GLY A 76 -0.71 9.69 0.71
C GLY A 76 0.54 9.54 1.57
N LEU A 77 0.56 10.26 2.68
CA LEU A 77 1.63 10.16 3.67
C LEU A 77 1.32 8.99 4.61
N VAL A 78 2.25 8.05 4.74
CA VAL A 78 2.14 6.95 5.70
C VAL A 78 2.56 7.42 7.08
N GLY A 79 1.79 7.03 8.09
CA GLY A 79 2.08 7.29 9.50
C GLY A 79 1.65 6.13 10.39
N SER A 80 1.75 6.32 11.70
CA SER A 80 1.26 5.35 12.68
C SER A 80 0.59 6.07 13.86
N VAL A 81 -0.48 5.48 14.39
CA VAL A 81 -1.12 5.89 15.64
C VAL A 81 -1.35 4.66 16.51
N GLY A 82 -0.82 4.66 17.74
CA GLY A 82 -0.92 3.50 18.63
C GLY A 82 -0.34 2.20 18.04
N GLY A 83 0.65 2.29 17.14
CA GLY A 83 1.23 1.14 16.44
C GLY A 83 0.47 0.70 15.19
N ARG A 84 -0.72 1.25 14.91
CA ARG A 84 -1.51 0.96 13.71
C ARG A 84 -1.02 1.80 12.53
N PRO A 85 -0.60 1.20 11.40
CA PRO A 85 -0.16 1.95 10.24
C PRO A 85 -1.37 2.56 9.50
N PHE A 86 -1.24 3.80 9.04
CA PHE A 86 -2.26 4.47 8.25
C PHE A 86 -1.65 5.22 7.07
N VAL A 87 -2.47 5.53 6.06
CA VAL A 87 -2.17 6.52 5.02
C VAL A 87 -3.12 7.71 5.13
N ALA A 88 -2.58 8.92 5.20
CA ALA A 88 -3.36 10.14 5.12
C ALA A 88 -3.61 10.49 3.65
N SER A 89 -4.88 10.62 3.26
CA SER A 89 -5.28 11.05 1.92
C SER A 89 -4.54 12.33 1.50
N PRO A 90 -3.99 12.43 0.29
CA PRO A 90 -3.29 13.62 -0.16
C PRO A 90 -4.15 14.89 -0.16
N LEU A 91 -5.45 14.76 -0.43
CA LEU A 91 -6.32 15.90 -0.69
C LEU A 91 -6.91 16.46 0.60
N LEU A 92 -7.58 15.61 1.37
CA LEU A 92 -8.37 16.04 2.53
C LEU A 92 -7.84 15.49 3.87
N LYS A 93 -6.73 14.75 3.85
CA LYS A 93 -5.96 14.30 5.03
C LYS A 93 -6.66 13.31 5.96
N GLN A 94 -7.83 12.78 5.61
CA GLN A 94 -8.40 11.65 6.34
C GLN A 94 -7.43 10.47 6.31
N ARG A 95 -7.32 9.80 7.45
CA ARG A 95 -6.35 8.75 7.70
C ARG A 95 -7.05 7.41 7.56
N PHE A 96 -6.58 6.59 6.63
CA PHE A 96 -7.10 5.24 6.42
C PHE A 96 -6.10 4.23 6.97
N ASP A 97 -6.57 3.39 7.88
CA ASP A 97 -5.79 2.29 8.44
C ASP A 97 -5.42 1.28 7.35
N LEU A 98 -4.13 0.96 7.23
CA LEU A 98 -3.61 0.11 6.15
C LEU A 98 -3.89 -1.39 6.36
N GLU A 99 -4.28 -1.80 7.57
CA GLU A 99 -4.62 -3.20 7.89
C GLU A 99 -6.12 -3.49 7.71
N THR A 100 -6.96 -2.52 8.05
CA THR A 100 -8.41 -2.70 8.16
C THR A 100 -9.20 -1.85 7.17
N GLY A 101 -8.57 -0.83 6.57
CA GLY A 101 -9.24 0.10 5.65
C GLY A 101 -10.13 1.12 6.35
N ALA A 102 -10.28 1.04 7.68
CA ALA A 102 -11.11 1.96 8.44
C ALA A 102 -10.55 3.39 8.37
N CYS A 103 -11.44 4.37 8.17
CA CYS A 103 -11.10 5.76 8.36
C CYS A 103 -10.99 6.05 9.86
N LEU A 104 -9.87 6.64 10.29
CA LEU A 104 -9.60 6.98 11.69
C LEU A 104 -10.18 8.34 12.09
N ASP A 105 -10.80 9.04 11.15
CA ASP A 105 -11.38 10.37 11.32
C ASP A 105 -12.91 10.35 11.13
N ASP A 106 -13.49 9.23 10.70
CA ASP A 106 -14.92 9.03 10.46
C ASP A 106 -15.25 7.52 10.51
N ASP A 107 -15.93 7.09 11.57
CA ASP A 107 -16.20 5.67 11.84
C ASP A 107 -17.15 5.01 10.83
N ASP A 108 -17.89 5.81 10.04
CA ASP A 108 -18.83 5.31 9.03
C ASP A 108 -18.15 5.06 7.67
N VAL A 109 -16.87 5.42 7.53
CA VAL A 109 -16.13 5.36 6.26
C VAL A 109 -15.03 4.31 6.29
N THR A 110 -15.00 3.48 5.24
CA THR A 110 -13.94 2.48 5.04
C THR A 110 -13.51 2.45 3.57
N VAL A 111 -12.31 1.94 3.32
CA VAL A 111 -11.84 1.55 1.98
C VAL A 111 -11.61 0.05 1.92
N PRO A 112 -11.87 -0.60 0.77
CA PRO A 112 -11.53 -2.01 0.58
C PRO A 112 -10.06 -2.30 0.89
N VAL A 113 -9.80 -3.41 1.58
CA VAL A 113 -8.47 -3.97 1.82
C VAL A 113 -8.30 -5.23 1.00
N PHE A 114 -7.11 -5.44 0.45
CA PHE A 114 -6.75 -6.61 -0.34
C PHE A 114 -5.73 -7.46 0.43
N THR A 115 -5.99 -8.75 0.51
CA THR A 115 -5.01 -9.69 1.07
C THR A 115 -3.76 -9.68 0.20
N VAL A 116 -2.60 -9.41 0.82
CA VAL A 116 -1.32 -9.25 0.14
C VAL A 116 -0.27 -10.20 0.72
N ARG A 117 0.58 -10.75 -0.13
CA ARG A 117 1.77 -11.53 0.27
C ARG A 117 2.98 -11.17 -0.57
N ALA A 118 4.17 -11.45 -0.03
CA ALA A 118 5.44 -11.37 -0.74
C ALA A 118 6.03 -12.78 -0.86
N GLU A 119 6.25 -13.24 -2.10
CA GLU A 119 6.85 -14.56 -2.43
C GLU A 119 8.08 -14.43 -3.29
#